data_AF-A0A3B9W498-F1
#
_entry.id   AF-A0A3B9W498-F1
#
_cell.length_a   1.000
_cell.length_b   1.000
_cell.length_c   1.000
_cell.angle_alpha   90.00
_cell.angle_beta   90.00
_cell.angle_gamma   90.00
#
_symmetry.space_group_name_H-M   'P 1'
#
loop_
_entity.id
_entity.type
_entity.pdbx_description
1 polymer ?
#
loop_
_entity_poly.entity_id
_entity_poly.type
_entity_poly.pdbx_seq_one_letter_code
_entity_poly.pdbx_strand_id
1 'polypeptide(L)'
;FWSDQYNVRIQFAGHARDADRVDIEAGDPAAHSFLAVYYRGGQPVAVLGANQPRLFTKWRRQLNAARATAAQNAPAQTTAAQPALVASASFA
;
A
#
# COMPACT_ATOMS: atom_id res chain seq x y z
N PHE A 1 10.09 -0.35 4.69
CA PHE A 1 10.43 -1.67 5.25
C PHE A 1 10.96 -2.52 4.09
N TRP A 2 12.11 -3.19 4.27
CA TRP A 2 12.66 -4.11 3.28
C TRP A 2 13.09 -5.36 4.04
N SER A 3 12.72 -6.53 3.52
CA SER A 3 13.17 -7.82 4.03
C SER A 3 13.78 -8.56 2.86
N ASP A 4 15.02 -8.99 3.04
CA ASP A 4 15.64 -10.00 2.21
C ASP A 4 15.38 -11.34 2.89
N GLN A 5 14.38 -12.07 2.42
CA GLN A 5 14.09 -13.42 2.86
C GLN A 5 13.97 -14.25 1.58
N TYR A 6 14.75 -15.31 1.46
CA TYR A 6 14.77 -16.22 0.32
C TYR A 6 15.11 -15.58 -1.05
N ASN A 7 16.00 -14.58 -1.08
CA ASN A 7 16.40 -13.86 -2.31
C ASN A 7 15.22 -13.12 -3.00
N VAL A 8 14.17 -12.81 -2.24
CA VAL A 8 13.02 -12.03 -2.71
C VAL A 8 13.06 -10.65 -2.08
N ARG A 9 13.36 -9.64 -2.91
CA ARG A 9 13.35 -8.25 -2.47
C ARG A 9 11.94 -7.69 -2.56
N ILE A 10 11.25 -7.65 -1.42
CA ILE A 10 9.91 -7.08 -1.31
C ILE A 10 10.00 -5.59 -0.96
N GLN A 11 9.29 -4.78 -1.73
CA GLN A 11 9.15 -3.35 -1.54
C GLN A 11 7.67 -3.00 -1.47
N PHE A 12 7.31 -2.14 -0.54
CA PHE A 12 5.93 -1.72 -0.32
C PHE A 12 5.86 -0.21 -0.14
N ALA A 13 4.84 0.41 -0.74
CA ALA A 13 4.56 1.84 -0.59
C ALA A 13 3.05 2.08 -0.54
N GLY A 14 2.59 2.88 0.43
CA GLY A 14 1.18 3.23 0.62
C GLY A 14 0.56 2.58 1.85
N HIS A 15 -0.78 2.56 1.92
CA HIS A 15 -1.54 1.96 3.02
C HIS A 15 -2.48 0.89 2.46
N ALA A 16 -2.11 -0.39 2.65
CA ALA A 16 -2.91 -1.51 2.13
C ALA A 16 -4.19 -1.75 2.93
N ARG A 17 -4.25 -1.34 4.21
CA ARG A 17 -5.44 -1.49 5.08
C ARG A 17 -6.67 -0.79 4.53
N ASP A 18 -6.44 0.22 3.71
CA ASP A 18 -7.48 1.05 3.13
C ASP A 18 -8.04 0.50 1.81
N ALA A 19 -7.40 -0.50 1.23
CA ALA A 19 -7.75 -1.02 -0.08
C ALA A 19 -8.92 -2.02 -0.01
N ASP A 20 -9.85 -1.90 -0.95
CA ASP A 20 -10.93 -2.87 -1.17
C ASP A 20 -10.58 -3.94 -2.20
N ARG A 21 -9.58 -3.67 -3.06
CA ARG A 21 -9.17 -4.57 -4.15
C ARG A 21 -7.65 -4.63 -4.31
N VAL A 22 -7.16 -5.80 -4.70
CA VAL A 22 -5.76 -6.02 -5.14
C VAL A 22 -5.77 -6.63 -6.53
N ASP A 23 -4.93 -6.11 -7.41
CA ASP A 23 -4.65 -6.71 -8.71
C ASP A 23 -3.15 -6.88 -8.92
N ILE A 24 -2.78 -7.90 -9.69
CA ILE A 24 -1.40 -8.16 -10.07
C ILE A 24 -1.18 -7.62 -11.47
N GLU A 25 -0.54 -6.47 -11.56
CA GLU A 25 -0.31 -5.73 -12.81
C GLU A 25 0.83 -6.34 -13.63
N ALA A 26 1.79 -7.00 -12.97
CA ALA A 26 2.94 -7.57 -13.64
C ALA A 26 3.53 -8.75 -12.86
N GLY A 27 4.05 -9.72 -13.61
CA GLY A 27 4.78 -10.87 -13.06
C GLY A 27 3.88 -11.98 -12.54
N ASP A 28 4.47 -12.87 -11.73
CA ASP A 28 3.82 -14.08 -11.22
C ASP A 28 4.10 -14.25 -9.71
N PRO A 29 3.05 -14.35 -8.87
CA PRO A 29 3.17 -14.72 -7.46
C PRO A 29 3.94 -16.00 -7.21
N ALA A 30 3.74 -17.02 -8.06
CA ALA A 30 4.38 -18.33 -7.90
C ALA A 30 5.89 -18.25 -8.13
N ALA A 31 6.33 -17.32 -8.98
CA ALA A 31 7.75 -17.05 -9.23
C ALA A 31 8.37 -16.05 -8.23
N HIS A 32 7.61 -15.58 -7.23
CA HIS A 32 8.02 -14.52 -6.29
C HIS A 32 8.56 -13.25 -6.99
N SER A 33 8.08 -12.98 -8.21
CA SER A 33 8.48 -11.84 -9.03
C SER A 33 7.23 -11.22 -9.60
N PHE A 34 6.63 -10.32 -8.83
CA PHE A 34 5.35 -9.72 -9.18
C PHE A 34 5.19 -8.31 -8.62
N LEU A 35 4.21 -7.61 -9.16
CA LEU A 35 3.79 -6.29 -8.73
C LEU A 35 2.28 -6.32 -8.48
N ALA A 36 1.89 -6.17 -7.22
CA ALA A 36 0.51 -6.03 -6.80
C ALA A 36 0.18 -4.56 -6.51
N VAL A 37 -0.94 -4.08 -7.06
CA VAL A 37 -1.48 -2.75 -6.81
C VAL A 37 -2.76 -2.87 -6.01
N TYR A 38 -2.86 -2.04 -4.99
CA TYR A 38 -3.99 -1.96 -4.08
C TYR A 38 -4.85 -0.77 -4.48
N TYR A 39 -6.14 -1.00 -4.67
CA TYR A 39 -7.11 -0.01 -5.11
C TYR A 39 -8.12 0.29 -3.99
N ARG A 40 -8.48 1.57 -3.88
CA ARG A 40 -9.63 2.05 -3.11
C ARG A 40 -10.61 2.75 -4.05
N GLY A 41 -11.81 2.22 -4.24
CA GLY A 41 -12.83 2.86 -5.10
C GLY A 41 -12.33 3.16 -6.52
N GLY A 42 -11.48 2.28 -7.07
CA GLY A 42 -10.86 2.44 -8.39
C GLY A 42 -9.59 3.31 -8.43
N GLN A 43 -9.15 3.90 -7.31
CA GLN A 43 -7.91 4.67 -7.24
C GLN A 43 -6.79 3.87 -6.55
N PRO A 44 -5.57 3.84 -7.09
CA PRO A 44 -4.46 3.12 -6.45
C PRO A 44 -4.03 3.81 -5.15
N VAL A 45 -4.03 3.07 -4.05
CA VAL A 45 -3.67 3.55 -2.69
C VAL A 45 -2.39 2.92 -2.13
N ALA A 46 -1.98 1.76 -2.64
CA ALA A 46 -0.71 1.15 -2.32
C ALA A 46 -0.17 0.28 -3.46
N VAL A 47 1.12 0.00 -3.41
CA VAL A 47 1.79 -0.94 -4.33
C VAL A 47 2.78 -1.81 -3.57
N LEU A 48 2.80 -3.09 -3.90
CA LEU A 48 3.77 -4.08 -3.44
C LEU A 48 4.53 -4.63 -4.64
N GLY A 49 5.84 -4.54 -4.63
CA GLY A 49 6.72 -5.14 -5.65
C GLY A 49 7.66 -6.15 -5.04
N ALA A 50 7.60 -7.39 -5.50
CA ALA A 50 8.55 -8.46 -5.20
C ALA A 50 9.48 -8.66 -6.40
N ASN A 51 10.79 -8.52 -6.22
CA ASN A 51 11.81 -8.65 -7.29
C ASN A 51 11.60 -7.78 -8.55
N GLN A 52 10.76 -6.74 -8.44
CA GLN A 52 10.39 -5.83 -9.54
C GLN A 52 10.74 -4.36 -9.23
N PRO A 53 12.01 -4.00 -8.95
CA PRO A 53 12.37 -2.66 -8.47
C PRO A 53 12.10 -1.52 -9.47
N ARG A 54 12.25 -1.81 -10.78
CA ARG A 54 12.03 -0.81 -11.85
C ARG A 54 10.54 -0.48 -11.97
N LEU A 55 9.70 -1.51 -12.02
CA LEU A 55 8.24 -1.40 -12.05
C LEU A 55 7.71 -0.75 -10.77
N PHE A 56 8.20 -1.16 -9.61
CA PHE A 56 7.85 -0.55 -8.32
C PHE A 56 8.14 0.97 -8.30
N THR A 57 9.30 1.38 -8.81
CA THR A 57 9.66 2.81 -8.85
C THR A 57 8.74 3.60 -9.77
N LYS A 58 8.36 3.04 -10.91
CA LYS A 58 7.38 3.65 -11.84
C LYS A 58 6.02 3.81 -11.15
N TRP A 59 5.51 2.75 -10.54
CA TRP A 59 4.22 2.76 -9.86
C TRP A 59 4.20 3.65 -8.63
N ARG A 60 5.28 3.74 -7.86
CA ARG A 60 5.40 4.67 -6.75
C ARG A 60 5.25 6.13 -7.19
N ARG A 61 5.77 6.49 -8.38
CA ARG A 61 5.56 7.84 -8.95
C ARG A 61 4.10 8.04 -9.35
N GLN A 62 3.46 7.04 -9.94
CA GLN A 62 2.03 7.10 -10.28
C GLN A 62 1.14 7.22 -9.04
N LEU A 63 1.46 6.49 -7.97
CA LEU A 63 0.79 6.60 -6.67
C LEU A 63 0.87 8.00 -6.07
N ASN A 64 2.04 8.65 -6.14
CA ASN A 64 2.18 10.01 -5.66
C ASN A 64 1.36 11.00 -6.49
N ALA A 65 1.29 10.82 -7.81
CA ALA A 65 0.46 11.65 -8.68
C ALA A 65 -1.04 11.43 -8.40
N ALA A 66 -1.48 10.17 -8.32
CA ALA A 66 -2.86 9.81 -8.01
C ALA A 66 -3.28 10.30 -6.63
N ARG A 67 -2.40 10.22 -5.63
CA ARG A 67 -2.65 10.75 -4.29
C ARG A 67 -2.77 12.27 -4.27
N ALA A 68 -1.99 12.98 -5.07
CA ALA A 68 -2.17 14.43 -5.22
C ALA A 68 -3.57 14.72 -5.75
N THR A 69 -3.99 14.07 -6.84
CA THR A 69 -5.34 14.21 -7.39
C THR A 69 -6.45 13.83 -6.39
N ALA A 70 -6.28 12.74 -5.64
CA ALA A 70 -7.23 12.31 -4.62
C ALA A 70 -7.31 13.30 -3.43
N ALA A 71 -6.17 13.87 -3.01
CA ALA A 71 -6.14 14.91 -1.99
C ALA A 71 -6.81 16.21 -2.47
N GLN A 72 -6.68 16.54 -3.77
CA GLN A 72 -7.40 17.65 -4.40
C GLN A 72 -8.92 17.42 -4.48
N ASN A 73 -9.37 16.18 -4.62
CA ASN A 73 -10.78 15.82 -4.76
C ASN A 73 -11.48 15.43 -3.45
N ALA A 74 -10.77 15.47 -2.30
CA ALA A 74 -11.38 15.21 -1.01
C ALA A 74 -12.12 16.47 -0.51
N PRO A 75 -13.47 16.50 -0.46
CA PRO A 75 -14.15 17.54 0.31
C PRO A 75 -13.74 17.38 1.78
N ALA A 76 -13.51 18.52 2.43
CA ALA A 76 -13.18 18.70 3.85
C ALA A 76 -13.25 17.42 4.69
N GLN A 77 -12.08 16.87 5.03
CA GLN A 77 -11.96 15.85 6.07
C GLN A 77 -12.34 16.53 7.39
N THR A 78 -13.61 16.43 7.78
CA THR A 78 -14.03 16.63 9.15
C THR A 78 -13.29 15.62 10.00
N THR A 79 -12.34 16.12 10.78
CA THR A 79 -11.86 15.51 12.00
C THR A 79 -13.04 14.86 12.74
N ALA A 80 -13.09 13.53 12.76
CA ALA A 80 -13.82 12.78 13.75
C ALA A 80 -12.78 12.03 14.58
N ALA A 81 -12.66 12.50 15.82
CA ALA A 81 -11.78 12.06 16.87
C ALA A 81 -11.74 10.52 17.00
N GLN A 82 -10.53 9.99 17.08
CA GLN A 82 -10.28 8.71 17.75
C GLN A 82 -10.62 8.90 19.24
N PRO A 83 -11.55 8.15 19.85
CA PRO A 83 -11.47 7.93 21.27
C PRO A 83 -10.35 6.91 21.52
N ALA A 84 -9.32 7.35 22.24
CA ALA A 84 -8.34 6.47 22.84
C ALA A 84 -9.06 5.44 23.71
N LEU A 85 -8.92 4.16 23.38
CA LEU A 85 -9.18 3.09 24.35
C LEU A 85 -7.82 2.60 24.85
N VAL A 86 -7.40 3.19 25.95
CA VAL A 86 -6.43 2.59 26.86
C VAL A 86 -7.05 1.32 27.43
N ALA A 87 -6.41 0.18 27.20
CA ALA A 87 -6.71 -1.04 27.95
C ALA A 87 -5.39 -1.58 28.49
N SER A 88 -5.07 -1.14 29.70
CA SER A 88 -4.14 -1.83 30.59
C SER A 88 -4.67 -3.24 30.85
N ALA A 89 -3.81 -4.24 30.72
CA ALA A 89 -3.99 -5.50 31.42
C ALA A 89 -2.61 -5.99 31.87
N SER A 90 -2.29 -5.69 33.12
CA SER A 90 -1.28 -6.42 33.89
C SER A 90 -1.64 -7.90 33.89
N PHE A 91 -0.66 -8.76 33.71
CA PHE A 91 -0.75 -10.12 34.20
C PHE A 91 0.40 -10.36 35.19
N ALA A 92 0.01 -10.89 36.33
CA ALA A 92 0.82 -11.20 37.50
C ALA A 92 1.85 -12.30 37.21
#